data_AF-A0A7V5LSX9-F1
#
_entry.id   AF-A0A7V5LSX9-F1
#
_cell.length_a   1.000
_cell.length_b   1.000
_cell.length_c   1.000
_cell.angle_alpha   90.00
_cell.angle_beta   90.00
_cell.angle_gamma   90.00
#
_symmetry.space_group_name_H-M   'P 1'
#
loop_
_entity.id
_entity.type
_entity.pdbx_description
1 polymer ?
#
loop_
_entity_poly.entity_id
_entity_poly.type
_entity_poly.pdbx_seq_one_letter_code
_entity_poly.pdbx_strand_id
1 'polypeptide(L)'
;MFLVQTDRVKDDSWGPKGEGFRCDFWDIFKLRGAMIGSKFKTWDGEAYLAYLERPITSFFQLGTIYLKKDWRRGEPPTFNSVYSLNGKLHVKGPLNLRFEVAKSIHPAQITQKKSDDYAYEIELRSVRIKNILIAGNIFNYGLDFIDEFSNKFNKDFDREFDRKGVYGEIVYLVPGKAINLVYKTRWYKSRYDESRIPPVRETYYSRWWNYGEIYMEYYGGVNSKFFVESTIDTQETWNHLYFEVGGENNVMKLRLQYKIMDIGINRDGRSVFYSIGERNLVGVELRVNITDYLHFYGRSAIGMGTGRDWESLFLQLAYRRFQNTEILIEYGEPSHTDGDIVNDWDIAYNPYQRVEDRVKLLVKFWF
;
A
#
# COMPACT_ATOMS: atom_id res chain seq x y z
N MET A 1 -2.33 3.55 -13.45
CA MET A 1 -2.15 2.15 -13.08
C MET A 1 -0.70 1.98 -12.60
N PHE A 2 -0.44 1.43 -11.41
CA PHE A 2 0.95 1.23 -10.94
C PHE A 2 1.53 -0.04 -11.55
N LEU A 3 2.07 0.04 -12.77
CA LEU A 3 2.58 -1.13 -13.51
C LEU A 3 4.05 -1.49 -13.18
N VAL A 4 4.79 -0.59 -12.54
CA VAL A 4 6.22 -0.82 -12.27
C VAL A 4 6.53 -0.56 -10.82
N GLN A 5 7.10 -1.57 -10.18
CA GLN A 5 7.83 -1.46 -8.93
C GLN A 5 9.31 -1.73 -9.20
N THR A 6 10.13 -0.72 -8.97
CA THR A 6 11.57 -0.74 -9.32
C THR A 6 12.35 -1.83 -8.60
N ASP A 7 11.93 -2.22 -7.40
CA ASP A 7 12.61 -3.26 -6.63
C ASP A 7 12.45 -4.64 -7.28
N ARG A 8 11.35 -4.86 -8.01
CA ARG A 8 11.12 -6.09 -8.79
C ARG A 8 11.96 -6.16 -10.06
N VAL A 9 12.49 -5.03 -10.52
CA VAL A 9 13.45 -4.98 -11.65
C VAL A 9 14.87 -5.30 -11.20
N LYS A 10 15.16 -5.15 -9.90
CA LYS A 10 16.48 -5.43 -9.31
C LYS A 10 16.59 -6.82 -8.69
N ASP A 11 15.47 -7.40 -8.22
CA ASP A 11 15.43 -8.71 -7.53
C ASP A 11 16.38 -8.76 -6.32
N ASP A 12 16.40 -7.67 -5.55
CA ASP A 12 17.30 -7.47 -4.41
C ASP A 12 16.82 -8.17 -3.12
N SER A 13 15.75 -8.98 -3.18
CA SER A 13 15.16 -9.65 -2.00
C SER A 13 16.16 -10.51 -1.22
N TRP A 14 17.31 -10.86 -1.81
CA TRP A 14 18.38 -11.63 -1.18
C TRP A 14 19.79 -11.05 -1.46
N GLY A 15 19.91 -9.74 -1.67
CA GLY A 15 21.15 -9.03 -2.04
C GLY A 15 21.31 -8.78 -3.55
N PRO A 16 22.31 -7.98 -4.00
CA PRO A 16 22.45 -7.57 -5.39
C PRO A 16 22.90 -8.75 -6.27
N LYS A 17 21.93 -9.42 -6.90
CA LYS A 17 22.14 -10.62 -7.74
C LYS A 17 21.80 -10.40 -9.21
N GLY A 18 21.39 -9.19 -9.57
CA GLY A 18 21.19 -8.75 -10.94
C GLY A 18 22.40 -7.98 -11.49
N GLU A 19 22.69 -8.16 -12.78
CA GLU A 19 23.58 -7.27 -13.54
C GLU A 19 22.78 -6.66 -14.69
N GLY A 20 23.04 -5.40 -15.04
CA GLY A 20 22.21 -4.73 -16.02
C GLY A 20 22.74 -3.38 -16.48
N PHE A 21 22.01 -2.79 -17.42
CA PHE A 21 22.25 -1.45 -17.91
C PHE A 21 20.99 -0.61 -17.77
N ARG A 22 21.20 0.70 -17.61
CA ARG A 22 20.15 1.71 -17.65
C ARG A 22 20.58 2.82 -18.58
N CYS A 23 19.70 3.16 -19.52
CA CYS A 23 19.88 4.30 -20.41
C CYS A 23 18.70 5.25 -20.21
N ASP A 24 18.98 6.41 -19.63
CA ASP A 24 18.01 7.50 -19.54
C ASP A 24 18.24 8.46 -20.70
N PHE A 25 17.16 8.99 -21.25
CA PHE A 25 17.22 10.04 -22.25
C PHE A 25 16.22 11.14 -21.92
N TRP A 26 16.69 12.37 -22.10
CA TRP A 26 15.98 13.59 -21.75
C TRP A 26 15.93 14.48 -22.99
N ASP A 27 14.74 14.87 -23.37
CA ASP A 27 14.46 15.86 -24.42
C ASP A 27 15.02 15.55 -25.83
N ILE A 28 15.38 14.29 -26.13
CA ILE A 28 15.76 13.87 -27.48
C ILE A 28 14.51 13.89 -28.36
N PHE A 29 14.42 14.81 -29.33
CA PHE A 29 13.21 15.04 -30.14
C PHE A 29 11.93 15.28 -29.32
N LYS A 30 12.05 15.95 -28.15
CA LYS A 30 10.98 16.12 -27.15
C LYS A 30 10.48 14.80 -26.55
N LEU A 31 11.23 13.72 -26.70
CA LEU A 31 10.98 12.45 -26.03
C LEU A 31 11.80 12.42 -24.74
N ARG A 32 11.20 11.87 -23.70
CA ARG A 32 11.89 11.51 -22.47
C ARG A 32 11.56 10.07 -22.12
N GLY A 33 12.50 9.37 -21.51
CA GLY A 33 12.30 7.97 -21.24
C GLY A 33 13.50 7.32 -20.59
N ALA A 34 13.32 6.05 -20.27
CA ALA A 34 14.37 5.20 -19.77
C ALA A 34 14.20 3.80 -20.33
N MET A 35 15.34 3.16 -20.57
CA MET A 35 15.43 1.74 -20.89
C MET A 35 16.29 1.07 -19.83
N ILE A 36 15.82 -0.05 -19.31
CA ILE A 36 16.52 -0.88 -18.34
C ILE A 36 16.55 -2.31 -18.89
N GLY A 37 17.73 -2.90 -18.92
CA GLY A 37 17.91 -4.32 -19.17
C GLY A 37 18.63 -4.92 -17.98
N SER A 38 18.04 -5.95 -17.37
CA SER A 38 18.59 -6.67 -16.22
C SER A 38 18.67 -8.15 -16.54
N LYS A 39 19.75 -8.79 -16.11
CA LYS A 39 19.93 -10.24 -16.14
C LYS A 39 20.08 -10.74 -14.70
N PHE A 40 19.31 -11.76 -14.36
CA PHE A 40 19.27 -12.32 -13.02
C PHE A 40 20.06 -13.62 -12.96
N LYS A 41 21.00 -13.70 -12.01
CA LYS A 41 21.84 -14.89 -11.81
C LYS A 41 21.12 -16.01 -11.06
N THR A 42 20.07 -15.68 -10.29
CA THR A 42 19.32 -16.59 -9.42
C THR A 42 18.45 -17.59 -10.17
N TRP A 43 17.82 -17.17 -11.27
CA TRP A 43 16.89 -17.99 -12.03
C TRP A 43 17.18 -18.01 -13.54
N ASP A 44 18.37 -17.60 -13.95
CA ASP A 44 18.83 -17.59 -15.36
C ASP A 44 17.80 -16.96 -16.30
N GLY A 45 17.44 -15.70 -16.04
CA GLY A 45 16.47 -14.97 -16.85
C GLY A 45 16.73 -13.48 -16.95
N GLU A 46 15.89 -12.80 -17.72
CA GLU A 46 16.10 -11.41 -18.12
C GLU A 46 14.85 -10.57 -17.88
N ALA A 47 15.05 -9.31 -17.52
CA ALA A 47 14.01 -8.29 -17.49
C ALA A 47 14.38 -7.12 -18.39
N TYR A 48 13.39 -6.64 -19.12
CA TYR A 48 13.48 -5.45 -19.94
C TYR A 48 12.35 -4.51 -19.57
N LEU A 49 12.68 -3.25 -19.35
CA LEU A 49 11.74 -2.18 -19.15
C LEU A 49 12.11 -1.06 -20.12
N ALA A 50 11.13 -0.55 -20.85
CA ALA A 50 11.28 0.67 -21.61
C ALA A 50 10.07 1.55 -21.32
N TYR A 51 10.30 2.81 -20.98
CA TYR A 51 9.25 3.82 -20.94
C TYR A 51 9.63 4.98 -21.85
N LEU A 52 8.65 5.47 -22.59
CA LEU A 52 8.78 6.60 -23.48
C LEU A 52 7.60 7.54 -23.26
N GLU A 53 7.87 8.81 -23.03
CA GLU A 53 6.86 9.86 -22.89
C GLU A 53 7.15 11.02 -23.82
N ARG A 54 6.08 11.63 -24.36
CA ARG A 54 6.13 12.83 -25.20
C ARG A 54 5.04 13.82 -24.80
N PRO A 55 5.38 15.09 -24.49
CA PRO A 55 4.40 16.17 -24.47
C PRO A 55 3.95 16.45 -25.91
N ILE A 56 2.66 16.27 -26.17
CA ILE A 56 2.05 16.58 -27.47
C ILE A 56 1.67 18.06 -27.50
N THR A 57 1.13 18.56 -26.40
CA THR A 57 0.84 19.98 -26.17
C THR A 57 1.34 20.39 -24.78
N SER A 58 1.15 21.65 -24.39
CA SER A 58 1.46 22.12 -23.04
C SER A 58 0.58 21.52 -21.95
N PHE A 59 -0.58 20.97 -22.33
CA PHE A 59 -1.58 20.40 -21.42
C PHE A 59 -1.82 18.91 -21.66
N PHE A 60 -1.26 18.31 -22.72
CA PHE A 60 -1.47 16.90 -23.03
C PHE A 60 -0.15 16.19 -23.29
N GLN A 61 0.03 15.07 -22.60
CA GLN A 61 1.19 14.21 -22.70
C GLN A 61 0.74 12.77 -22.94
N LEU A 62 1.45 12.07 -23.81
CA LEU A 62 1.24 10.67 -24.10
C LEU A 62 2.51 9.89 -23.79
N GLY A 63 2.37 8.65 -23.33
CA GLY A 63 3.50 7.76 -23.09
C GLY A 63 3.16 6.32 -23.36
N THR A 64 4.19 5.50 -23.50
CA THR A 64 4.09 4.06 -23.62
C THR A 64 5.09 3.40 -22.69
N ILE A 65 4.72 2.23 -22.17
CA ILE A 65 5.57 1.39 -21.34
C ILE A 65 5.59 0.01 -21.99
N TYR A 66 6.79 -0.56 -22.07
CA TYR A 66 7.00 -1.96 -22.41
C TYR A 66 7.75 -2.62 -21.26
N LEU A 67 7.21 -3.74 -20.80
CA LEU A 67 7.80 -4.58 -19.78
C LEU A 67 7.92 -5.99 -20.34
N LYS A 68 9.06 -6.66 -20.10
CA LYS A 68 9.23 -8.08 -20.39
C LYS A 68 10.07 -8.75 -19.32
N LYS A 69 9.56 -9.83 -18.72
CA LYS A 69 10.31 -10.73 -17.85
C LYS A 69 10.36 -12.09 -18.53
N ASP A 70 11.55 -12.63 -18.78
CA ASP A 70 11.77 -13.87 -19.51
C ASP A 70 12.53 -14.87 -18.64
N TRP A 71 11.86 -15.97 -18.29
CA TRP A 71 12.41 -17.02 -17.43
C TRP A 71 13.28 -18.04 -18.17
N ARG A 72 13.40 -17.92 -19.51
CA ARG A 72 14.20 -18.78 -20.42
C ARG A 72 13.89 -20.29 -20.38
N ARG A 73 13.20 -20.80 -19.36
CA ARG A 73 12.83 -22.20 -19.13
C ARG A 73 11.38 -22.28 -18.63
N GLY A 74 10.65 -23.31 -19.05
CA GLY A 74 9.24 -23.53 -18.70
C GLY A 74 8.36 -23.80 -19.92
N GLU A 75 7.05 -23.88 -19.72
CA GLU A 75 6.09 -24.00 -20.82
C GLU A 75 5.95 -22.67 -21.57
N PRO A 76 5.91 -22.66 -22.92
CA PRO A 76 5.68 -21.45 -23.70
C PRO A 76 4.28 -20.84 -23.45
N PRO A 77 4.16 -19.50 -23.39
CA PRO A 77 5.25 -18.52 -23.45
C PRO A 77 6.08 -18.49 -22.17
N THR A 78 7.41 -18.60 -22.27
CA THR A 78 8.32 -18.57 -21.11
C THR A 78 8.56 -17.17 -20.55
N PHE A 79 7.66 -16.22 -20.84
CA PHE A 79 7.82 -14.82 -20.51
C PHE A 79 6.49 -14.15 -20.16
N ASN A 80 6.57 -13.11 -19.34
CA ASN A 80 5.52 -12.12 -19.20
C ASN A 80 5.90 -10.87 -19.99
N SER A 81 4.99 -10.33 -20.79
CA SER A 81 5.19 -9.03 -21.43
C SER A 81 3.97 -8.14 -21.26
N VAL A 82 4.19 -6.89 -20.89
CA VAL A 82 3.14 -5.88 -20.72
C VAL A 82 3.41 -4.70 -21.64
N TYR A 83 2.39 -4.30 -22.38
CA TYR A 83 2.39 -3.12 -23.24
C TYR A 83 1.36 -2.14 -22.70
N SER A 84 1.77 -0.92 -22.41
CA SER A 84 0.88 0.13 -21.91
C SER A 84 0.92 1.37 -22.79
N LEU A 85 -0.25 1.98 -22.95
CA LEU A 85 -0.43 3.34 -23.45
C LEU A 85 -1.01 4.16 -22.30
N ASN A 86 -0.31 5.23 -21.92
CA ASN A 86 -0.75 6.14 -20.87
C ASN A 86 -0.79 7.58 -21.37
N GLY A 87 -1.59 8.40 -20.69
CA GLY A 87 -1.66 9.82 -20.99
C GLY A 87 -2.01 10.65 -19.77
N LYS A 88 -1.59 11.91 -19.83
CA LYS A 88 -1.83 12.92 -18.80
C LYS A 88 -2.43 14.14 -19.48
N LEU A 89 -3.58 14.59 -18.98
CA LEU A 89 -4.22 15.82 -19.40
C LEU A 89 -4.22 16.80 -18.21
N HIS A 90 -3.48 17.89 -18.35
CA HIS A 90 -3.35 18.97 -17.41
C HIS A 90 -3.94 20.26 -17.98
N VAL A 91 -5.24 20.45 -17.84
CA VAL A 91 -5.89 21.69 -18.27
C VAL A 91 -5.56 22.76 -17.23
N LYS A 92 -5.15 23.97 -17.66
CA LYS A 92 -4.88 25.11 -16.77
C LYS A 92 -6.01 25.25 -15.73
N GLY A 93 -5.67 25.10 -14.44
CA GLY A 93 -6.64 25.13 -13.35
C GLY A 93 -6.61 23.84 -12.50
N PRO A 94 -7.73 23.48 -11.86
CA PRO A 94 -7.77 22.36 -10.92
C PRO A 94 -7.88 20.99 -11.60
N LEU A 95 -7.98 20.87 -12.93
CA LEU A 95 -8.28 19.60 -13.58
C LEU A 95 -7.01 18.85 -14.01
N ASN A 96 -6.76 17.70 -13.39
CA ASN A 96 -5.69 16.79 -13.76
C ASN A 96 -6.24 15.37 -13.95
N LEU A 97 -6.24 14.91 -15.20
CA LEU A 97 -6.69 13.58 -15.60
C LEU A 97 -5.51 12.72 -16.04
N ARG A 98 -5.55 11.45 -15.67
CA ARG A 98 -4.65 10.43 -16.18
C ARG A 98 -5.45 9.28 -16.73
N PHE A 99 -4.96 8.65 -17.77
CA PHE A 99 -5.49 7.38 -18.22
C PHE A 99 -4.34 6.43 -18.51
N GLU A 100 -4.64 5.15 -18.42
CA GLU A 100 -3.74 4.08 -18.80
C GLU A 100 -4.54 2.89 -19.30
N VAL A 101 -4.11 2.34 -20.43
CA VAL A 101 -4.63 1.09 -21.00
C VAL A 101 -3.43 0.20 -21.25
N ALA A 102 -3.48 -1.01 -20.74
CA ALA A 102 -2.40 -1.97 -20.83
C ALA A 102 -2.90 -3.33 -21.29
N LYS A 103 -2.00 -4.09 -21.91
CA LYS A 103 -2.20 -5.47 -22.34
C LYS A 103 -1.09 -6.33 -21.77
N SER A 104 -1.44 -7.50 -21.24
CA SER A 104 -0.47 -8.50 -20.78
C SER A 104 -0.48 -9.74 -21.67
N ILE A 105 0.69 -10.37 -21.80
CA ILE A 105 0.87 -11.72 -22.32
C ILE A 105 1.62 -12.48 -21.23
N HIS A 106 1.08 -13.60 -20.78
CA HIS A 106 1.64 -14.37 -19.66
C HIS A 106 1.35 -15.87 -19.84
N PRO A 107 2.24 -16.81 -19.44
CA PRO A 107 1.98 -18.25 -19.58
C PRO A 107 0.78 -18.73 -18.77
N ALA A 108 0.57 -18.17 -17.59
CA ALA A 108 -0.55 -18.50 -16.71
C ALA A 108 -1.88 -17.81 -17.08
N GLN A 109 -2.06 -17.38 -18.33
CA GLN A 109 -3.37 -16.90 -18.79
C GLN A 109 -4.34 -18.08 -18.85
N ILE A 110 -5.50 -17.91 -18.23
CA ILE A 110 -6.44 -18.98 -17.92
C ILE A 110 -7.56 -19.00 -18.98
N THR A 111 -7.90 -17.84 -19.55
CA THR A 111 -8.97 -17.73 -20.53
C THR A 111 -8.43 -17.56 -21.95
N GLN A 112 -9.23 -17.99 -22.93
CA GLN A 112 -8.99 -17.67 -24.34
C GLN A 112 -9.63 -16.33 -24.74
N LYS A 113 -10.23 -15.59 -23.80
CA LYS A 113 -10.93 -14.33 -24.09
C LYS A 113 -9.92 -13.19 -24.18
N LYS A 114 -9.75 -12.64 -25.39
CA LYS A 114 -8.93 -11.45 -25.67
C LYS A 114 -9.38 -10.15 -24.96
N SER A 115 -10.38 -10.19 -24.09
CA SER A 115 -10.75 -9.06 -23.25
C SER A 115 -10.14 -9.14 -21.85
N ASP A 116 -9.78 -10.36 -21.42
CA ASP A 116 -9.29 -10.61 -20.07
C ASP A 116 -7.78 -10.34 -19.96
N ASP A 117 -7.06 -10.20 -21.06
CA ASP A 117 -5.64 -9.83 -21.12
C ASP A 117 -5.40 -8.31 -21.11
N TYR A 118 -6.46 -7.50 -21.01
CA TYR A 118 -6.38 -6.03 -20.97
C TYR A 118 -6.74 -5.47 -19.59
N ALA A 119 -6.14 -4.34 -19.25
CA ALA A 119 -6.48 -3.52 -18.10
C ALA A 119 -6.59 -2.05 -18.50
N TYR A 120 -7.52 -1.30 -17.91
CA TYR A 120 -7.54 0.15 -18.01
C TYR A 120 -7.88 0.84 -16.70
N GLU A 121 -7.42 2.08 -16.56
CA GLU A 121 -7.74 2.98 -15.46
C GLU A 121 -7.81 4.41 -15.98
N ILE A 122 -8.85 5.15 -15.57
CA ILE A 122 -8.98 6.59 -15.79
C ILE A 122 -9.09 7.25 -14.42
N GLU A 123 -8.18 8.16 -14.12
CA GLU A 123 -8.00 8.77 -12.81
C GLU A 123 -8.13 10.29 -12.90
N LEU A 124 -9.02 10.83 -12.07
CA LEU A 124 -9.07 12.23 -11.68
C LEU A 124 -8.17 12.43 -10.45
N ARG A 125 -6.97 13.00 -10.65
CA ARG A 125 -5.94 13.09 -9.60
C ARG A 125 -6.35 13.97 -8.43
N SER A 126 -6.87 15.15 -8.73
CA SER A 126 -7.39 16.10 -7.74
C SER A 126 -8.07 17.24 -8.49
N VAL A 127 -9.26 17.63 -8.07
CA VAL A 127 -9.94 18.88 -8.44
C VAL A 127 -10.28 19.63 -7.17
N ARG A 128 -9.77 20.85 -7.04
CA ARG A 128 -10.06 21.75 -5.92
C ARG A 128 -11.14 22.76 -6.28
N ILE A 129 -12.25 22.74 -5.54
CA ILE A 129 -13.33 23.72 -5.61
C ILE A 129 -13.44 24.37 -4.22
N LYS A 130 -12.88 25.57 -4.07
CA LYS A 130 -12.75 26.27 -2.78
C LYS A 130 -12.04 25.38 -1.74
N ASN A 131 -12.83 24.88 -0.78
CA ASN A 131 -12.39 24.10 0.36
C ASN A 131 -12.61 22.59 0.17
N ILE A 132 -13.14 22.18 -0.99
CA ILE A 132 -13.39 20.78 -1.31
C ILE A 132 -12.31 20.34 -2.31
N LEU A 133 -11.66 19.22 -2.02
CA LEU A 133 -10.81 18.49 -2.97
C LEU A 133 -11.52 17.18 -3.33
N ILE A 134 -11.55 16.86 -4.62
CA ILE A 134 -12.17 15.65 -5.13
C ILE A 134 -11.13 14.90 -5.96
N ALA A 135 -10.99 13.61 -5.70
CA ALA A 135 -10.21 12.69 -6.52
C ALA A 135 -11.01 11.41 -6.75
N GLY A 136 -10.64 10.63 -7.76
CA GLY A 136 -11.29 9.37 -8.01
C GLY A 136 -10.76 8.67 -9.25
N ASN A 137 -11.09 7.40 -9.40
CA ASN A 137 -10.78 6.66 -10.62
C ASN A 137 -11.89 5.67 -10.96
N ILE A 138 -11.90 5.28 -12.22
CA ILE A 138 -12.66 4.14 -12.71
C ILE A 138 -11.67 3.15 -13.32
N PHE A 139 -11.87 1.86 -13.09
CA PHE A 139 -10.93 0.85 -13.52
C PHE A 139 -11.61 -0.45 -13.93
N ASN A 140 -10.92 -1.19 -14.80
CA ASN A 140 -11.27 -2.55 -15.18
C ASN A 140 -9.98 -3.29 -15.47
N TYR A 141 -9.71 -4.30 -14.67
CA TYR A 141 -8.53 -5.12 -14.77
C TYR A 141 -8.99 -6.51 -15.21
N GLY A 142 -8.60 -6.94 -16.40
CA GLY A 142 -8.94 -8.26 -16.90
C GLY A 142 -8.33 -9.36 -16.02
N LEU A 143 -8.94 -10.54 -16.02
CA LEU A 143 -8.50 -11.68 -15.21
C LEU A 143 -7.10 -12.16 -15.58
N ASP A 144 -6.77 -12.09 -16.87
CA ASP A 144 -5.51 -12.55 -17.45
C ASP A 144 -4.49 -11.41 -17.57
N PHE A 145 -4.78 -10.24 -16.99
CA PHE A 145 -3.85 -9.13 -16.89
C PHE A 145 -2.87 -9.33 -15.71
N ILE A 146 -1.84 -10.14 -15.95
CA ILE A 146 -0.79 -10.42 -14.98
C ILE A 146 0.44 -9.57 -15.30
N ASP A 147 0.99 -8.87 -14.30
CA ASP A 147 2.22 -8.10 -14.43
C ASP A 147 3.23 -8.51 -13.37
N GLU A 148 4.36 -9.06 -13.81
CA GLU A 148 5.45 -9.53 -12.94
C GLU A 148 6.28 -8.41 -12.32
N PHE A 149 6.13 -7.18 -12.81
CA PHE A 149 6.81 -6.00 -12.30
C PHE A 149 5.93 -5.18 -11.36
N SER A 150 4.68 -5.57 -11.12
CA SER A 150 3.74 -4.84 -10.27
C SER A 150 3.25 -5.69 -9.11
N ASN A 151 3.38 -5.24 -7.86
CA ASN A 151 2.72 -5.93 -6.73
C ASN A 151 1.19 -5.99 -6.90
N LYS A 152 0.62 -4.97 -7.54
CA LYS A 152 -0.82 -4.84 -7.77
C LYS A 152 -1.38 -5.97 -8.65
N PHE A 153 -0.68 -6.35 -9.72
CA PHE A 153 -1.16 -7.33 -10.70
C PHE A 153 -0.36 -8.63 -10.70
N ASN A 154 0.47 -8.85 -9.68
CA ASN A 154 1.23 -10.09 -9.57
C ASN A 154 0.41 -11.18 -8.86
N LYS A 155 0.55 -12.41 -9.36
CA LYS A 155 -0.11 -13.60 -8.82
C LYS A 155 0.34 -13.97 -7.39
N ASP A 156 1.52 -13.54 -6.96
CA ASP A 156 2.07 -13.87 -5.64
C ASP A 156 1.86 -12.73 -4.61
N PHE A 157 1.23 -11.62 -5.02
CA PHE A 157 1.03 -10.41 -4.19
C PHE A 157 -0.46 -9.99 -4.19
N ASP A 158 -0.77 -8.71 -4.46
CA ASP A 158 -2.08 -8.10 -4.18
C ASP A 158 -3.23 -8.65 -5.03
N ARG A 159 -2.92 -9.31 -6.16
CA ARG A 159 -3.89 -9.97 -7.05
C ARG A 159 -5.09 -9.09 -7.41
N GLU A 160 -4.83 -7.85 -7.84
CA GLU A 160 -5.91 -6.93 -8.25
C GLU A 160 -6.48 -7.20 -9.65
N PHE A 161 -5.97 -8.19 -10.39
CA PHE A 161 -6.57 -8.61 -11.66
C PHE A 161 -8.02 -9.08 -11.47
N ASP A 162 -8.79 -9.09 -12.55
CA ASP A 162 -10.23 -9.36 -12.57
C ASP A 162 -11.16 -8.34 -11.88
N ARG A 163 -10.62 -7.26 -11.31
CA ARG A 163 -11.42 -6.24 -10.63
C ARG A 163 -11.96 -5.20 -11.61
N LYS A 164 -13.27 -4.96 -11.55
CA LYS A 164 -13.94 -3.83 -12.21
C LYS A 164 -14.64 -2.97 -11.18
N GLY A 165 -14.33 -1.68 -11.15
CA GLY A 165 -14.80 -0.82 -10.07
C GLY A 165 -14.50 0.66 -10.22
N VAL A 166 -14.74 1.37 -9.12
CA VAL A 166 -14.56 2.80 -8.97
C VAL A 166 -13.97 3.12 -7.59
N TYR A 167 -13.22 4.20 -7.50
CA TYR A 167 -12.77 4.83 -6.27
C TYR A 167 -13.12 6.31 -6.28
N GLY A 168 -13.49 6.85 -5.12
CA GLY A 168 -13.74 8.27 -4.94
C GLY A 168 -13.19 8.74 -3.60
N GLU A 169 -12.72 9.98 -3.58
CA GLU A 169 -12.22 10.68 -2.40
C GLU A 169 -12.71 12.11 -2.41
N ILE A 170 -13.21 12.56 -1.26
CA ILE A 170 -13.60 13.94 -1.00
C ILE A 170 -12.90 14.39 0.28
N VAL A 171 -12.19 15.51 0.21
CA VAL A 171 -11.58 16.18 1.35
C VAL A 171 -12.20 17.56 1.51
N TYR A 172 -12.76 17.86 2.68
CA TYR A 172 -13.25 19.17 3.04
C TYR A 172 -12.34 19.82 4.08
N LEU A 173 -11.74 20.95 3.71
CA LEU A 173 -10.90 21.78 4.56
C LEU A 173 -11.78 22.80 5.28
N VAL A 174 -11.96 22.66 6.59
CA VAL A 174 -12.85 23.56 7.35
C VAL A 174 -12.25 24.98 7.37
N PRO A 175 -12.93 26.00 6.83
CA PRO A 175 -12.35 27.33 6.73
C PRO A 175 -12.03 27.92 8.11
N GLY A 176 -10.82 28.48 8.24
CA GLY A 176 -10.37 29.12 9.48
C GLY A 176 -10.10 28.14 10.64
N LYS A 177 -10.07 26.83 10.37
CA LYS A 177 -9.80 25.78 11.36
C LYS A 177 -8.77 24.79 10.79
N ALA A 178 -7.90 24.25 11.64
CA ALA A 178 -7.01 23.16 11.26
C ALA A 178 -7.75 21.81 11.39
N ILE A 179 -8.84 21.67 10.63
CA ILE A 179 -9.71 20.50 10.64
C ILE A 179 -9.92 20.02 9.20
N ASN A 180 -9.65 18.75 8.96
CA ASN A 180 -9.90 18.08 7.69
C ASN A 180 -10.98 17.01 7.89
N LEU A 181 -11.98 17.04 7.02
CA LEU A 181 -12.95 15.94 6.88
C LEU A 181 -12.62 15.17 5.61
N VAL A 182 -12.43 13.87 5.71
CA VAL A 182 -12.09 13.02 4.57
C VAL A 182 -13.14 11.93 4.43
N TYR A 183 -13.65 11.74 3.22
CA TYR A 183 -14.48 10.61 2.87
C TYR A 183 -13.87 9.89 1.66
N LYS A 184 -13.67 8.58 1.78
CA LYS A 184 -13.20 7.73 0.69
C LYS A 184 -14.15 6.57 0.51
N THR A 185 -14.33 6.14 -0.73
CA THR A 185 -15.15 4.97 -1.06
C THR A 185 -14.54 4.22 -2.22
N ARG A 186 -14.63 2.89 -2.18
CA ARG A 186 -14.21 2.02 -3.27
C ARG A 186 -15.24 0.92 -3.45
N TRP A 187 -15.76 0.77 -4.65
CA TRP A 187 -16.60 -0.35 -5.01
C TRP A 187 -15.98 -1.11 -6.17
N TYR A 188 -15.93 -2.44 -6.08
CA TYR A 188 -15.56 -3.28 -7.21
C TYR A 188 -16.25 -4.63 -7.17
N LYS A 189 -16.23 -5.29 -8.31
CA LYS A 189 -16.60 -6.69 -8.48
C LYS A 189 -15.47 -7.48 -9.14
N SER A 190 -15.44 -8.78 -8.87
CA SER A 190 -14.50 -9.78 -9.37
C SER A 190 -15.24 -11.10 -9.59
N ARG A 191 -14.77 -11.99 -10.47
CA ARG A 191 -15.28 -13.36 -10.62
C ARG A 191 -14.72 -14.30 -9.56
N TYR A 192 -13.67 -13.89 -8.86
CA TYR A 192 -13.01 -14.67 -7.81
C TYR A 192 -12.75 -13.84 -6.56
N ASP A 193 -12.80 -14.52 -5.42
CA ASP A 193 -12.30 -14.01 -4.15
C ASP A 193 -10.76 -13.95 -4.19
N GLU A 194 -10.16 -12.92 -3.61
CA GLU A 194 -8.70 -12.69 -3.55
C GLU A 194 -7.94 -13.85 -2.88
N SER A 195 -8.61 -14.59 -1.99
CA SER A 195 -8.09 -15.80 -1.34
C SER A 195 -8.00 -17.02 -2.26
N ARG A 196 -8.65 -16.99 -3.43
CA ARG A 196 -8.73 -18.13 -4.36
C ARG A 196 -7.98 -17.82 -5.64
N ILE A 197 -6.93 -18.60 -5.91
CA ILE A 197 -6.20 -18.51 -7.17
C ILE A 197 -6.91 -19.41 -8.19
N PRO A 198 -7.36 -18.90 -9.34
CA PRO A 198 -7.97 -19.74 -10.36
C PRO A 198 -6.96 -20.75 -10.94
N PRO A 199 -7.40 -21.89 -11.53
CA PRO A 199 -8.79 -22.20 -11.89
C PRO A 199 -9.57 -22.83 -10.74
N VAL A 200 -10.47 -22.03 -10.15
CA VAL A 200 -11.53 -22.48 -9.25
C VAL A 200 -12.87 -22.16 -9.91
N ARG A 201 -13.97 -22.70 -9.40
CA ARG A 201 -15.30 -22.32 -9.87
C ARG A 201 -15.50 -20.81 -9.70
N GLU A 202 -15.98 -20.12 -10.74
CA GLU A 202 -16.33 -18.69 -10.65
C GLU A 202 -17.28 -18.47 -9.48
N THR A 203 -16.90 -17.57 -8.58
CA THR A 203 -17.69 -17.11 -7.45
C THR A 203 -17.66 -15.60 -7.45
N TYR A 204 -18.66 -15.01 -8.10
CA TYR A 204 -18.80 -13.57 -8.21
C TYR A 204 -18.76 -12.93 -6.82
N TYR A 205 -17.80 -12.04 -6.66
CA TYR A 205 -17.51 -11.33 -5.43
C TYR A 205 -17.62 -9.83 -5.69
N SER A 206 -18.17 -9.10 -4.74
CA SER A 206 -18.17 -7.64 -4.74
C SER A 206 -17.77 -7.14 -3.38
N ARG A 207 -17.01 -6.04 -3.36
CA ARG A 207 -16.63 -5.36 -2.14
C ARG A 207 -16.91 -3.88 -2.26
N TRP A 208 -17.51 -3.33 -1.22
CA TRP A 208 -17.74 -1.91 -1.06
C TRP A 208 -17.11 -1.42 0.24
N TRP A 209 -15.99 -0.73 0.11
CA TRP A 209 -15.26 -0.12 1.21
C TRP A 209 -15.60 1.36 1.32
N ASN A 210 -15.84 1.84 2.54
CA ASN A 210 -16.17 3.22 2.86
C ASN A 210 -15.37 3.65 4.09
N TYR A 211 -14.83 4.86 4.05
CA TYR A 211 -13.98 5.42 5.09
C TYR A 211 -14.32 6.89 5.31
N GLY A 212 -14.59 7.25 6.55
CA GLY A 212 -14.82 8.64 6.97
C GLY A 212 -13.86 9.01 8.08
N GLU A 213 -13.12 10.10 7.92
CA GLU A 213 -12.15 10.59 8.90
C GLU A 213 -12.37 12.07 9.24
N ILE A 214 -12.14 12.39 10.51
CA ILE A 214 -11.96 13.74 11.04
C ILE A 214 -10.55 13.82 11.60
N TYR A 215 -9.74 14.72 11.06
CA TYR A 215 -8.42 15.03 11.57
C TYR A 215 -8.39 16.47 12.06
N MET A 216 -7.83 16.70 13.25
CA MET A 216 -7.77 18.01 13.90
C MET A 216 -6.37 18.28 14.44
N GLU A 217 -5.85 19.48 14.20
CA GLU A 217 -4.64 19.99 14.82
C GLU A 217 -4.97 21.11 15.82
N TYR A 218 -4.30 21.07 16.96
CA TYR A 218 -4.46 22.02 18.04
C TYR A 218 -3.16 22.80 18.25
N TYR A 219 -3.25 23.92 18.97
CA TYR A 219 -2.06 24.65 19.40
C TYR A 219 -1.15 23.78 20.28
N GLY A 220 0.16 24.00 20.18
CA GLY A 220 1.15 23.28 21.00
C GLY A 220 1.54 21.90 20.48
N GLY A 221 1.28 21.60 19.20
CA GLY A 221 1.73 20.37 18.55
C GLY A 221 0.88 19.14 18.88
N VAL A 222 -0.32 19.34 19.43
CA VAL A 222 -1.29 18.28 19.71
C VAL A 222 -2.17 18.06 18.49
N ASN A 223 -2.50 16.81 18.20
CA ASN A 223 -3.44 16.43 17.14
C ASN A 223 -4.39 15.33 17.61
N SER A 224 -5.50 15.18 16.90
CA SER A 224 -6.40 14.04 17.06
C SER A 224 -6.93 13.57 15.72
N LYS A 225 -7.23 12.28 15.67
CA LYS A 225 -7.84 11.63 14.50
C LYS A 225 -8.95 10.73 14.97
N PHE A 226 -10.08 10.82 14.28
CA PHE A 226 -11.19 9.88 14.41
C PHE A 226 -11.51 9.35 13.03
N PHE A 227 -11.68 8.03 12.89
CA PHE A 227 -12.24 7.49 11.67
C PHE A 227 -13.21 6.35 11.91
N VAL A 228 -14.12 6.20 10.95
CA VAL A 228 -15.01 5.05 10.80
C VAL A 228 -14.73 4.41 9.45
N GLU A 229 -14.71 3.08 9.45
CA GLU A 229 -14.49 2.29 8.25
C GLU A 229 -15.57 1.21 8.17
N SER A 230 -16.11 0.99 6.98
CA SER A 230 -17.09 -0.06 6.72
C SER A 230 -16.77 -0.76 5.41
N THR A 231 -16.60 -2.07 5.46
CA THR A 231 -16.42 -2.93 4.30
C THR A 231 -17.60 -3.88 4.18
N ILE A 232 -18.39 -3.72 3.12
CA ILE A 232 -19.45 -4.65 2.78
C ILE A 232 -18.91 -5.61 1.73
N ASP A 233 -18.92 -6.90 2.02
CA ASP A 233 -18.63 -7.93 1.04
C ASP A 233 -19.84 -8.85 0.82
N THR A 234 -19.68 -9.90 0.01
CA THR A 234 -20.79 -10.82 -0.30
C THR A 234 -21.27 -11.65 0.89
N GLN A 235 -20.48 -11.74 1.96
CA GLN A 235 -20.75 -12.58 3.12
C GLN A 235 -21.18 -11.74 4.31
N GLU A 236 -20.46 -10.67 4.62
CA GLU A 236 -20.64 -9.88 5.84
C GLU A 236 -20.37 -8.38 5.66
N THR A 237 -20.70 -7.62 6.71
CA THR A 237 -20.33 -6.21 6.83
C THR A 237 -19.35 -6.03 7.99
N TRP A 238 -18.16 -5.57 7.67
CA TRP A 238 -17.06 -5.34 8.61
C TRP A 238 -16.99 -3.87 8.96
N ASN A 239 -17.28 -3.53 10.21
CA ASN A 239 -17.27 -2.14 10.68
C ASN A 239 -16.13 -1.94 11.68
N HIS A 240 -15.37 -0.86 11.52
CA HIS A 240 -14.28 -0.48 12.39
C HIS A 240 -14.42 0.98 12.80
N LEU A 241 -13.88 1.29 13.98
CA LEU A 241 -13.89 2.63 14.52
C LEU A 241 -12.57 2.90 15.24
N TYR A 242 -12.02 4.09 15.05
CA TYR A 242 -10.69 4.43 15.50
C TYR A 242 -10.63 5.83 16.10
N PHE A 243 -9.83 5.95 17.15
CA PHE A 243 -9.46 7.21 17.77
C PHE A 243 -7.95 7.27 18.00
N GLU A 244 -7.40 8.46 17.78
CA GLU A 244 -6.03 8.80 18.13
C GLU A 244 -5.99 10.19 18.75
N VAL A 245 -5.16 10.33 19.79
CA VAL A 245 -4.69 11.63 20.26
C VAL A 245 -3.19 11.56 20.43
N GLY A 246 -2.50 12.56 19.93
CA GLY A 246 -1.04 12.62 20.00
C GLY A 246 -0.54 14.03 20.17
N GLY A 247 0.72 14.13 20.54
CA GLY A 247 1.43 15.41 20.61
C GLY A 247 2.94 15.21 20.53
N GLU A 248 3.62 16.17 19.92
CA GLU A 248 5.07 16.18 19.81
C GLU A 248 5.63 17.56 20.13
N ASN A 249 6.72 17.58 20.89
CA ASN A 249 7.55 18.75 21.11
C ASN A 249 9.04 18.35 21.08
N ASN A 250 9.93 19.31 21.34
CA ASN A 250 11.39 19.08 21.27
C ASN A 250 11.92 18.05 22.29
N VAL A 251 11.14 17.72 23.33
CA VAL A 251 11.53 16.79 24.40
C VAL A 251 10.86 15.43 24.21
N MET A 252 9.59 15.40 23.83
CA MET A 252 8.82 14.16 23.81
C MET A 252 7.80 14.11 22.68
N LYS A 253 7.49 12.89 22.26
CA LYS A 253 6.31 12.52 21.46
C LYS A 253 5.50 11.51 22.25
N LEU A 254 4.20 11.73 22.37
CA LEU A 254 3.26 10.76 22.90
C LEU A 254 2.12 10.59 21.91
N ARG A 255 1.72 9.35 21.64
CA ARG A 255 0.55 9.04 20.84
C ARG A 255 -0.21 7.88 21.47
N LEU A 256 -1.50 8.08 21.66
CA LEU A 256 -2.44 7.11 22.20
C LEU A 256 -3.46 6.76 21.11
N GLN A 257 -3.71 5.48 20.91
CA GLN A 257 -4.62 4.97 19.91
C GLN A 257 -5.60 3.99 20.53
N TYR A 258 -6.84 4.03 20.06
CA TYR A 258 -7.88 3.08 20.40
C TYR A 258 -8.65 2.70 19.14
N LYS A 259 -8.84 1.40 18.90
CA LYS A 259 -9.56 0.89 17.73
C LYS A 259 -10.53 -0.21 18.14
N ILE A 260 -11.76 -0.12 17.66
CA ILE A 260 -12.73 -1.21 17.71
C ILE A 260 -12.78 -1.81 16.30
N MET A 261 -12.50 -3.10 16.21
CA MET A 261 -12.51 -3.87 14.97
C MET A 261 -13.72 -4.79 14.93
N ASP A 262 -14.26 -5.02 13.73
CA ASP A 262 -15.31 -6.01 13.46
C ASP A 262 -16.54 -5.85 14.36
N ILE A 263 -17.02 -4.61 14.52
CA ILE A 263 -18.12 -4.25 15.41
C ILE A 263 -19.35 -5.12 15.09
N GLY A 264 -19.82 -5.88 16.09
CA GLY A 264 -20.97 -6.77 15.98
C GLY A 264 -20.68 -8.16 15.41
N ILE A 265 -19.48 -8.44 14.90
CA ILE A 265 -19.12 -9.80 14.42
C ILE A 265 -18.92 -10.72 15.62
N ASN A 266 -19.47 -11.93 15.53
CA ASN A 266 -19.49 -12.92 16.62
C ASN A 266 -20.15 -12.44 17.92
N ARG A 267 -21.02 -11.42 17.83
CA ARG A 267 -21.97 -11.06 18.90
C ARG A 267 -23.33 -11.72 18.67
N ASP A 268 -24.05 -11.99 19.75
CA ASP A 268 -25.46 -12.41 19.73
C ASP A 268 -25.77 -13.72 18.97
N GLY A 269 -24.87 -14.71 19.04
CA GLY A 269 -25.13 -16.09 18.59
C GLY A 269 -24.98 -16.36 17.08
N ARG A 270 -24.56 -15.37 16.29
CA ARG A 270 -24.08 -15.59 14.91
C ARG A 270 -22.57 -15.80 14.93
N SER A 271 -22.08 -16.93 14.46
CA SER A 271 -20.65 -17.23 14.41
C SER A 271 -20.13 -17.22 12.97
N VAL A 272 -19.32 -16.23 12.64
CA VAL A 272 -18.43 -16.19 11.49
C VAL A 272 -17.19 -17.01 11.85
N PHE A 273 -17.16 -18.28 11.42
CA PHE A 273 -16.18 -19.27 11.87
C PHE A 273 -14.71 -18.94 11.57
N TYR A 274 -14.46 -18.07 10.60
CA TYR A 274 -13.11 -17.63 10.21
C TYR A 274 -12.71 -16.28 10.81
N SER A 275 -13.55 -15.69 11.66
CA SER A 275 -13.25 -14.45 12.38
C SER A 275 -13.06 -14.73 13.87
N ILE A 276 -12.15 -13.98 14.50
CA ILE A 276 -11.99 -13.96 15.97
C ILE A 276 -12.97 -13.01 16.65
N GLY A 277 -13.92 -12.45 15.89
CA GLY A 277 -15.02 -11.59 16.35
C GLY A 277 -14.62 -10.14 16.56
N GLU A 278 -15.51 -9.36 17.20
CA GLU A 278 -15.23 -7.99 17.60
C GLU A 278 -14.00 -7.92 18.53
N ARG A 279 -13.15 -6.91 18.32
CA ARG A 279 -11.88 -6.72 19.05
C ARG A 279 -11.68 -5.26 19.43
N ASN A 280 -11.06 -5.04 20.57
CA ASN A 280 -10.68 -3.72 21.06
C ASN A 280 -9.15 -3.66 21.15
N LEU A 281 -8.55 -2.71 20.45
CA LEU A 281 -7.12 -2.55 20.37
C LEU A 281 -6.73 -1.23 21.04
N VAL A 282 -5.72 -1.27 21.90
CA VAL A 282 -5.14 -0.09 22.57
C VAL A 282 -3.67 -0.02 22.18
N GLY A 283 -3.20 1.17 21.79
CA GLY A 283 -1.83 1.39 21.39
C GLY A 283 -1.24 2.64 22.01
N VAL A 284 0.05 2.57 22.33
CA VAL A 284 0.83 3.70 22.85
C VAL A 284 2.16 3.78 22.14
N GLU A 285 2.55 4.98 21.73
CA GLU A 285 3.90 5.31 21.29
C GLU A 285 4.45 6.44 22.15
N LEU A 286 5.69 6.26 22.62
CA LEU A 286 6.43 7.23 23.40
C LEU A 286 7.82 7.41 22.81
N ARG A 287 8.22 8.66 22.59
CA ARG A 287 9.61 9.06 22.32
C ARG A 287 10.00 10.11 23.33
N VAL A 288 11.17 9.99 23.93
CA VAL A 288 11.70 10.97 24.90
C VAL A 288 13.18 11.20 24.64
N ASN A 289 13.54 12.47 24.47
CA ASN A 289 14.93 12.92 24.49
C ASN A 289 15.33 13.10 25.96
N ILE A 290 15.97 12.09 26.54
CA ILE A 290 16.40 12.10 27.95
C ILE A 290 17.56 13.10 28.12
N THR A 291 18.50 13.07 27.17
CA THR A 291 19.57 14.06 27.02
C THR A 291 19.80 14.33 25.52
N ASP A 292 20.75 15.20 25.17
CA ASP A 292 21.15 15.46 23.78
C ASP A 292 21.72 14.24 23.04
N TYR A 293 22.11 13.20 23.79
CA TYR A 293 22.74 11.99 23.26
C TYR A 293 22.06 10.70 23.71
N LEU A 294 21.06 10.76 24.58
CA LEU A 294 20.34 9.60 25.10
C LEU A 294 18.85 9.75 24.79
N HIS A 295 18.32 8.86 23.97
CA HIS A 295 16.94 8.88 23.51
C HIS A 295 16.25 7.57 23.84
N PHE A 296 15.03 7.66 24.34
CA PHE A 296 14.15 6.53 24.54
C PHE A 296 13.05 6.54 23.49
N TYR A 297 12.73 5.36 22.98
CA TYR A 297 11.60 5.13 22.10
C TYR A 297 10.91 3.83 22.49
N GLY A 298 9.59 3.83 22.52
CA GLY A 298 8.82 2.64 22.83
C GLY A 298 7.46 2.65 22.16
N ARG A 299 6.99 1.44 21.82
CA ARG A 299 5.65 1.18 21.34
C ARG A 299 5.08 -0.02 22.07
N SER A 300 3.80 0.06 22.39
CA SER A 300 3.06 -1.07 22.94
C SER A 300 1.67 -1.11 22.34
N ALA A 301 1.17 -2.33 22.12
CA ALA A 301 -0.18 -2.57 21.64
C ALA A 301 -0.77 -3.76 22.40
N ILE A 302 -2.06 -3.68 22.72
CA ILE A 302 -2.83 -4.76 23.34
C ILE A 302 -4.10 -4.93 22.52
N GLY A 303 -4.37 -6.16 22.10
CA GLY A 303 -5.61 -6.56 21.44
C GLY A 303 -6.43 -7.45 22.34
N MET A 304 -7.70 -7.08 22.54
CA MET A 304 -8.68 -7.82 23.33
C MET A 304 -9.81 -8.26 22.42
N GLY A 305 -9.87 -9.55 22.08
CA GLY A 305 -10.83 -10.12 21.15
C GLY A 305 -11.81 -11.06 21.84
N THR A 306 -13.00 -11.22 21.26
CA THR A 306 -13.97 -12.22 21.76
C THR A 306 -13.42 -13.65 21.73
N GLY A 307 -12.56 -13.98 20.76
CA GLY A 307 -11.90 -15.28 20.69
C GLY A 307 -10.55 -15.40 21.42
N ARG A 308 -9.82 -14.30 21.62
CA ARG A 308 -8.43 -14.30 22.11
C ARG A 308 -7.92 -12.89 22.40
N ASP A 309 -6.98 -12.79 23.33
CA ASP A 309 -6.16 -11.60 23.58
C ASP A 309 -4.71 -11.78 23.13
N TRP A 310 -4.04 -10.69 22.74
CA TRP A 310 -2.63 -10.65 22.37
C TRP A 310 -2.03 -9.28 22.66
N GLU A 311 -0.71 -9.19 22.74
CA GLU A 311 0.00 -7.95 23.05
C GLU A 311 1.31 -7.85 22.25
N SER A 312 1.90 -6.67 22.23
CA SER A 312 3.24 -6.43 21.69
C SER A 312 3.90 -5.28 22.45
N LEU A 313 5.20 -5.41 22.68
CA LEU A 313 6.01 -4.40 23.33
C LEU A 313 7.35 -4.29 22.61
N PHE A 314 7.69 -3.08 22.20
CA PHE A 314 8.99 -2.72 21.69
C PHE A 314 9.55 -1.55 22.49
N LEU A 315 10.78 -1.70 22.98
CA LEU A 315 11.50 -0.67 23.71
C LEU A 315 12.88 -0.50 23.08
N GLN A 316 13.33 0.74 22.95
CA GLN A 316 14.65 1.08 22.42
C GLN A 316 15.26 2.22 23.24
N LEU A 317 16.52 2.04 23.62
CA LEU A 317 17.36 3.09 24.18
C LEU A 317 18.52 3.34 23.22
N ALA A 318 18.62 4.57 22.72
CA ALA A 318 19.62 4.99 21.75
C ALA A 318 20.64 5.94 22.38
N TYR A 319 21.92 5.66 22.18
CA TYR A 319 23.06 6.48 22.60
C TYR A 319 23.84 6.99 21.39
N ARG A 320 23.89 8.32 21.22
CA ARG A 320 24.40 9.03 20.03
C ARG A 320 25.44 10.09 20.38
N ARG A 321 26.39 9.77 21.26
CA ARG A 321 27.45 10.73 21.65
C ARG A 321 28.52 10.94 20.59
N PHE A 322 28.76 9.93 19.75
CA PHE A 322 29.83 9.94 18.75
C PHE A 322 29.29 10.43 17.41
N GLN A 323 30.10 11.18 16.65
CA GLN A 323 29.67 11.75 15.36
C GLN A 323 29.36 10.69 14.29
N ASN A 324 29.97 9.51 14.41
CA ASN A 324 29.93 8.46 13.41
C ASN A 324 29.43 7.10 13.95
N THR A 325 28.91 7.08 15.18
CA THR A 325 28.46 5.84 15.83
C THR A 325 27.14 6.06 16.56
N GLU A 326 26.21 5.13 16.37
CA GLU A 326 24.97 5.01 17.14
C GLU A 326 24.94 3.64 17.83
N ILE A 327 24.67 3.62 19.14
CA ILE A 327 24.51 2.39 19.93
C ILE A 327 23.05 2.29 20.36
N LEU A 328 22.41 1.15 20.09
CA LEU A 328 21.00 0.89 20.38
C LEU A 328 20.90 -0.36 21.26
N ILE A 329 20.14 -0.27 22.34
CA ILE A 329 19.65 -1.43 23.09
C ILE A 329 18.17 -1.53 22.82
N GLU A 330 17.74 -2.67 22.28
CA GLU A 330 16.35 -2.94 21.93
C GLU A 330 15.83 -4.14 22.72
N TYR A 331 14.55 -4.09 23.10
CA TYR A 331 13.78 -5.22 23.60
C TYR A 331 12.53 -5.39 22.73
N GLY A 332 12.24 -6.62 22.32
CA GLY A 332 11.05 -7.00 21.57
C GLY A 332 11.22 -7.04 20.03
N GLU A 333 10.09 -7.00 19.33
CA GLU A 333 10.01 -7.01 17.86
C GLU A 333 9.43 -5.69 17.36
N PRO A 334 10.25 -4.79 16.77
CA PRO A 334 9.73 -3.54 16.23
C PRO A 334 8.72 -3.71 15.11
N SER A 335 8.82 -4.77 14.29
CA SER A 335 7.96 -4.93 13.11
C SER A 335 6.48 -5.07 13.44
N HIS A 336 6.13 -5.62 14.61
CA HIS A 336 4.73 -5.85 14.99
C HIS A 336 3.90 -4.57 15.16
N THR A 337 4.53 -3.39 15.24
CA THR A 337 3.84 -2.12 15.49
C THR A 337 4.33 -0.99 14.58
N ASP A 338 5.03 -1.33 13.50
CA ASP A 338 5.64 -0.36 12.59
C ASP A 338 4.64 0.29 11.63
N GLY A 339 3.57 -0.41 11.28
CA GLY A 339 2.46 0.01 10.44
C GLY A 339 1.37 0.75 11.21
N ASP A 340 1.74 1.69 12.08
CA ASP A 340 0.80 2.53 12.86
C ASP A 340 0.11 1.82 14.05
N ILE A 341 0.92 1.13 14.88
CA ILE A 341 0.54 0.51 16.17
C ILE A 341 -0.72 -0.37 16.11
N VAL A 342 -1.92 0.18 16.34
CA VAL A 342 -3.18 -0.60 16.32
C VAL A 342 -3.75 -0.78 14.91
N ASN A 343 -3.22 -0.06 13.91
CA ASN A 343 -3.54 -0.25 12.51
C ASN A 343 -2.56 -1.20 11.80
N ASP A 344 -1.47 -1.59 12.48
CA ASP A 344 -0.50 -2.54 11.96
C ASP A 344 -1.17 -3.86 11.62
N TRP A 345 -0.80 -4.50 10.51
CA TRP A 345 -1.36 -5.79 10.12
C TRP A 345 -1.11 -6.87 11.17
N ASP A 346 0.08 -6.88 11.77
CA ASP A 346 0.49 -7.87 12.75
C ASP A 346 -0.31 -7.75 14.06
N ILE A 347 -0.87 -6.57 14.34
CA ILE A 347 -1.73 -6.34 15.51
C ILE A 347 -3.22 -6.41 15.15
N ALA A 348 -3.64 -5.74 14.09
CA ALA A 348 -5.05 -5.63 13.74
C ALA A 348 -5.62 -6.91 13.13
N TYR A 349 -4.82 -7.67 12.38
CA TYR A 349 -5.29 -8.81 11.58
C TYR A 349 -4.59 -10.14 11.89
N ASN A 350 -3.43 -10.15 12.56
CA ASN A 350 -2.70 -11.38 12.89
C ASN A 350 -2.61 -11.67 14.40
N PRO A 351 -3.71 -12.05 15.07
CA PRO A 351 -3.74 -12.28 16.53
C PRO A 351 -2.90 -13.49 16.98
N TYR A 352 -2.35 -14.28 16.05
CA TYR A 352 -1.52 -15.45 16.31
C TYR A 352 -0.03 -15.16 16.16
N GLN A 353 0.34 -13.92 15.81
CA GLN A 353 1.73 -13.48 15.76
C GLN A 353 2.40 -13.77 17.11
N ARG A 354 3.53 -14.46 17.08
CA ARG A 354 4.28 -14.76 18.29
C ARG A 354 5.07 -13.52 18.70
N VAL A 355 4.82 -13.03 19.91
CA VAL A 355 5.66 -12.00 20.53
C VAL A 355 7.04 -12.60 20.82
N GLU A 356 8.09 -11.96 20.31
CA GLU A 356 9.46 -12.39 20.55
C GLU A 356 10.10 -11.60 21.69
N ASP A 357 10.37 -12.28 22.80
CA ASP A 357 11.18 -11.75 23.90
C ASP A 357 12.65 -11.85 23.56
N ARG A 358 13.21 -10.76 23.03
CA ARG A 358 14.62 -10.70 22.65
C ARG A 358 15.22 -9.35 23.00
N VAL A 359 16.46 -9.39 23.45
CA VAL A 359 17.29 -8.20 23.67
C VAL A 359 18.32 -8.14 22.55
N LYS A 360 18.43 -6.99 21.89
CA LYS A 360 19.46 -6.74 20.87
C LYS A 360 20.33 -5.57 21.25
N LEU A 361 21.63 -5.71 21.01
CA LEU A 361 22.57 -4.60 20.98
C LEU A 361 22.93 -4.36 19.52
N LEU A 362 22.61 -3.18 18.99
CA LEU A 362 23.03 -2.77 17.66
C LEU A 362 24.04 -1.63 17.75
N VAL A 363 25.12 -1.76 16.99
CA VAL A 363 26.12 -0.70 16.81
C VAL A 363 26.15 -0.36 15.33
N LYS A 364 25.72 0.85 15.00
CA LYS A 364 25.81 1.39 13.63
C LYS A 364 27.00 2.31 13.55
N PHE A 365 27.81 2.13 12.52
CA PHE A 365 28.99 2.94 12.26
C PHE A 365 28.97 3.39 10.80
N TRP A 366 29.37 4.63 10.54
CA TRP A 366 29.54 5.17 9.19
C TRP A 366 30.85 5.94 9.05
N PHE A 367 31.36 6.06 7.82
CA PHE A 367 32.67 6.65 7.51
C PHE A 367 32.53 8.04 6.90
#